data_AF-A0A139PQJ7-F1
#
_entry.id   AF-A0A139PQJ7-F1
#
_cell.length_a   1.000
_cell.length_b   1.000
_cell.length_c   1.000
_cell.angle_alpha   90.00
_cell.angle_beta   90.00
_cell.angle_gamma   90.00
#
_symmetry.space_group_name_H-M   'P 1'
#
loop_
_entity.id
_entity.type
_entity.pdbx_description
1 polymer ?
#
loop_
_entity_poly.entity_id
_entity_poly.type
_entity_poly.pdbx_seq_one_letter_code
_entity_poly.pdbx_strand_id
1 'polypeptide(L)'
;MPFFIGGHPGFNCPLLDDEVYEDYYLEFEKEETCSVPRSFPETGLLDFQDRSPWLVSQKEVDLSYDLFSVDAVTLDELQSRTIALRSRKHEKGLKVNFQEFPNLIIWSTLNKGPFIAFEPWSGLSTSLEEGDHLEDKKNVRLLEPGQVDQIGFDIEIF
;
A
#
# COMPACT_ATOMS: atom_id res chain seq x y z
N MET A 1 6.97 24.82 -4.07
CA MET A 1 7.24 23.62 -4.88
C MET A 1 6.24 22.55 -4.49
N PRO A 2 5.28 22.20 -5.37
CA PRO A 2 4.38 21.07 -5.16
C PRO A 2 5.11 19.74 -5.37
N PHE A 3 4.88 18.75 -4.52
CA PHE A 3 5.46 17.42 -4.64
C PHE A 3 4.63 16.32 -3.97
N PHE A 4 4.93 15.09 -4.40
CA PHE A 4 4.56 13.85 -3.74
C PHE A 4 5.82 13.03 -3.48
N ILE A 5 5.79 12.19 -2.46
CA ILE A 5 6.88 11.26 -2.16
C ILE A 5 6.31 9.96 -1.60
N GLY A 6 6.95 8.85 -1.91
CA GLY A 6 6.57 7.54 -1.40
C GLY A 6 7.75 6.58 -1.40
N GLY A 7 7.63 5.53 -0.59
CA GLY A 7 8.51 4.37 -0.63
C GLY A 7 7.95 3.28 -1.54
N HIS A 8 8.82 2.44 -2.09
CA HIS A 8 8.43 1.24 -2.84
C HIS A 8 9.25 0.00 -2.42
N PRO A 9 9.36 -0.33 -1.11
CA PRO A 9 10.12 -1.50 -0.68
C PRO A 9 9.41 -2.79 -1.06
N GLY A 10 10.09 -3.64 -1.81
CA GLY A 10 9.71 -5.03 -2.06
C GLY A 10 10.43 -5.97 -1.09
N PHE A 11 9.68 -6.92 -0.54
CA PHE A 11 10.18 -7.92 0.40
C PHE A 11 10.02 -9.31 -0.19
N ASN A 12 11.03 -10.16 -0.05
CA ASN A 12 10.90 -11.56 -0.44
C ASN A 12 9.72 -12.20 0.29
N CYS A 13 8.89 -12.93 -0.44
CA CYS A 13 7.77 -13.68 0.10
C CYS A 13 7.59 -14.92 -0.78
N PRO A 14 7.86 -16.14 -0.28
CA PRO A 14 8.12 -16.48 1.12
C PRO A 14 9.44 -15.92 1.69
N LEU A 15 9.53 -15.79 3.02
CA LEU A 15 10.75 -15.34 3.70
C LEU A 15 11.79 -16.47 3.84
N LEU A 16 11.35 -17.74 3.81
CA LEU A 16 12.19 -18.93 3.93
C LEU A 16 11.96 -19.89 2.75
N ASP A 17 12.98 -20.69 2.42
CA ASP A 17 13.01 -21.51 1.19
C ASP A 17 11.95 -22.64 1.13
N ASP A 18 11.52 -23.19 2.27
CA ASP A 18 10.60 -24.34 2.36
C ASP A 18 9.11 -23.94 2.53
N GLU A 19 8.78 -22.71 2.14
CA GLU A 19 7.43 -22.13 2.27
C GLU A 19 6.88 -21.69 0.91
N VAL A 20 5.58 -21.39 0.88
CA VAL A 20 4.90 -20.84 -0.30
C VAL A 20 4.24 -19.51 0.05
N TYR A 21 3.91 -18.72 -0.98
CA TYR A 21 3.32 -17.40 -0.81
C TYR A 21 2.04 -17.44 0.04
N GLU A 22 1.22 -18.47 -0.16
CA GLU A 22 -0.05 -18.68 0.53
C GLU A 22 0.09 -19.18 1.99
N ASP A 23 1.31 -19.44 2.47
CA ASP A 23 1.56 -19.67 3.91
C ASP A 23 1.53 -18.36 4.70
N TYR A 24 1.52 -17.21 4.01
CA TYR A 24 1.64 -15.89 4.60
C TYR A 24 0.32 -15.13 4.61
N TYR A 25 0.24 -14.14 5.49
CA TYR A 25 -0.91 -13.26 5.62
C TYR A 25 -0.47 -11.85 6.00
N LEU A 26 -1.33 -10.88 5.69
CA LEU A 26 -1.22 -9.50 6.11
C LEU A 26 -1.95 -9.33 7.43
N GLU A 27 -1.33 -8.66 8.39
CA GLU A 27 -1.97 -8.24 9.64
C GLU A 27 -1.96 -6.71 9.75
N PHE A 28 -3.15 -6.13 9.87
CA PHE A 28 -3.35 -4.70 10.11
C PHE A 28 -3.28 -4.39 11.61
N GLU A 29 -2.88 -3.18 11.97
CA GLU A 29 -2.83 -2.72 13.37
C GLU A 29 -4.19 -2.83 14.07
N LYS A 30 -5.25 -2.45 13.36
CA LYS A 30 -6.65 -2.35 13.80
C LYS A 30 -7.53 -3.23 12.93
N GLU A 31 -8.71 -3.55 13.43
CA GLU A 31 -9.76 -4.10 12.57
C GLU A 31 -10.19 -3.04 11.55
N GLU A 32 -10.21 -3.40 10.28
CA GLU A 32 -10.51 -2.50 9.17
C GLU A 32 -11.83 -2.85 8.49
N THR A 33 -12.54 -1.82 8.07
CA THR A 33 -13.58 -1.90 7.04
C THR A 33 -13.26 -0.80 6.03
N CYS A 34 -12.75 -1.18 4.86
CA CYS A 34 -12.29 -0.22 3.87
C CYS A 34 -12.65 -0.66 2.45
N SER A 35 -12.72 0.33 1.57
CA SER A 35 -12.90 0.14 0.14
C SER A 35 -11.64 0.59 -0.60
N VAL A 36 -11.50 0.16 -1.86
CA VAL A 36 -10.42 0.59 -2.76
C VAL A 36 -11.01 1.31 -3.97
N PRO A 37 -10.37 2.38 -4.46
CA PRO A 37 -10.76 3.02 -5.70
C PRO A 37 -10.54 2.07 -6.88
N ARG A 38 -11.33 2.23 -7.93
CA ARG A 38 -11.11 1.51 -9.18
C ARG A 38 -9.83 2.00 -9.84
N SER A 39 -8.99 1.06 -10.26
CA SER A 39 -7.78 1.33 -11.05
C SER A 39 -8.00 1.07 -12.53
N PHE A 40 -7.23 1.80 -13.35
CA PHE A 40 -7.14 1.63 -14.81
C PHE A 40 -5.68 1.35 -15.19
N PRO A 41 -5.19 0.10 -15.08
CA PRO A 41 -3.78 -0.25 -15.27
C PRO A 41 -3.18 0.21 -16.61
N GLU A 42 -4.00 0.26 -17.66
CA GLU A 42 -3.60 0.69 -18.99
C GLU A 42 -3.26 2.19 -19.07
N THR A 43 -3.76 2.99 -18.13
CA THR A 43 -3.46 4.43 -18.02
C THR A 43 -2.72 4.80 -16.73
N GLY A 44 -2.76 3.94 -15.71
CA GLY A 44 -2.28 4.23 -14.36
C GLY A 44 -3.20 5.15 -13.55
N LEU A 45 -4.42 5.43 -14.02
CA LEU A 45 -5.37 6.34 -13.37
C LEU A 45 -6.23 5.64 -12.31
N LEU A 46 -6.80 6.44 -11.42
CA LEU A 46 -7.76 6.01 -10.39
C LEU A 46 -9.11 6.71 -10.56
N ASP A 47 -10.19 6.03 -10.20
CA ASP A 47 -11.52 6.64 -10.02
C ASP A 47 -11.90 6.51 -8.54
N PHE A 48 -11.96 7.65 -7.85
CA PHE A 48 -12.30 7.69 -6.43
C PHE A 48 -13.82 7.68 -6.18
N GLN A 49 -14.64 7.85 -7.22
CA GLN A 49 -16.09 7.77 -7.15
C GLN A 49 -16.61 6.35 -7.35
N ASP A 50 -15.87 5.51 -8.10
CA ASP A 50 -16.14 4.08 -8.28
C ASP A 50 -15.25 3.25 -7.33
N ARG A 51 -15.82 2.78 -6.22
CA ARG A 51 -15.09 2.04 -5.17
C ARG A 51 -15.68 0.66 -4.94
N SER A 52 -14.81 -0.31 -4.65
CA SER A 52 -15.20 -1.68 -4.27
C SER A 52 -14.79 -2.00 -2.83
N PRO A 53 -15.62 -2.68 -2.03
CA PRO A 53 -15.21 -3.16 -0.71
C PRO A 53 -13.98 -4.06 -0.81
N TRP A 54 -13.03 -3.91 0.12
CA TRP A 54 -11.83 -4.75 0.19
C TRP A 54 -11.72 -5.45 1.55
N LEU A 55 -11.89 -4.71 2.65
CA LEU A 55 -12.01 -5.29 4.00
C LEU A 55 -13.37 -5.05 4.62
N VAL A 56 -13.88 -6.04 5.36
CA VAL A 56 -15.13 -5.96 6.12
C VAL A 56 -14.91 -6.56 7.50
N SER A 57 -14.80 -5.70 8.52
CA SER A 57 -14.55 -6.08 9.93
C SER A 57 -13.47 -7.16 10.09
N GLN A 58 -12.31 -6.93 9.47
CA GLN A 58 -11.21 -7.89 9.52
C GLN A 58 -9.87 -7.21 9.78
N LYS A 59 -9.00 -7.93 10.48
CA LYS A 59 -7.65 -7.50 10.83
C LYS A 59 -6.58 -8.26 10.04
N GLU A 60 -6.93 -9.41 9.47
CA GLU A 60 -6.01 -10.28 8.73
C GLU A 60 -6.55 -10.56 7.32
N VAL A 61 -5.63 -10.71 6.37
CA VAL A 61 -5.92 -11.16 5.00
C VAL A 61 -4.88 -12.17 4.58
N ASP A 62 -5.30 -13.40 4.30
CA ASP A 62 -4.41 -14.42 3.76
C ASP A 62 -3.90 -14.01 2.36
N LEU A 63 -2.61 -14.22 2.11
CA LEU A 63 -2.02 -13.84 0.85
C LEU A 63 -2.43 -14.81 -0.26
N SER A 64 -2.83 -14.21 -1.38
CA SER A 64 -3.04 -14.87 -2.66
C SER A 64 -2.64 -13.91 -3.78
N TYR A 65 -2.06 -14.43 -4.86
CA TYR A 65 -1.76 -13.62 -6.05
C TYR A 65 -3.03 -13.03 -6.69
N ASP A 66 -4.21 -13.61 -6.44
CA ASP A 66 -5.48 -13.09 -6.95
C ASP A 66 -5.84 -11.72 -6.37
N LEU A 67 -5.27 -11.35 -5.21
CA LEU A 67 -5.41 -10.00 -4.63
C LEU A 67 -4.92 -8.91 -5.58
N PHE A 68 -4.01 -9.24 -6.51
CA PHE A 68 -3.38 -8.30 -7.45
C PHE A 68 -3.78 -8.57 -8.91
N SER A 69 -4.85 -9.36 -9.13
CA SER A 69 -5.33 -9.79 -10.46
C SER A 69 -5.71 -8.64 -11.40
N VAL A 70 -6.06 -7.48 -10.83
CA VAL A 70 -6.37 -6.26 -11.58
C VAL A 70 -5.17 -5.31 -11.60
N ASP A 71 -4.70 -4.91 -10.42
CA ASP A 71 -3.57 -4.00 -10.22
C ASP A 71 -3.07 -4.10 -8.78
N ALA A 72 -2.16 -3.21 -8.38
CA ALA A 72 -1.88 -2.91 -6.98
C ALA A 72 -3.15 -2.51 -6.22
N VAL A 73 -3.22 -2.93 -4.94
CA VAL A 73 -4.30 -2.57 -4.03
C VAL A 73 -3.99 -1.20 -3.42
N THR A 74 -4.77 -0.19 -3.75
CA THR A 74 -4.61 1.18 -3.23
C THR A 74 -5.48 1.39 -1.99
N LEU A 75 -4.85 1.51 -0.82
CA LEU A 75 -5.54 1.68 0.45
C LEU A 75 -5.36 3.12 0.96
N ASP A 76 -6.38 3.95 0.72
CA ASP A 76 -6.42 5.39 1.08
C ASP A 76 -7.37 5.72 2.24
N GLU A 77 -8.02 4.70 2.82
CA GLU A 77 -9.03 4.83 3.89
C GLU A 77 -8.68 4.05 5.18
N LEU A 78 -7.47 3.49 5.28
CA LEU A 78 -7.07 2.68 6.45
C LEU A 78 -7.07 3.50 7.74
N GLN A 79 -7.52 2.87 8.83
CA GLN A 79 -7.34 3.37 10.20
C GLN A 79 -5.97 3.01 10.80
N SER A 80 -5.38 1.93 10.31
CA SER A 80 -4.08 1.41 10.68
C SER A 80 -2.96 2.24 10.04
N ARG A 81 -1.86 2.40 10.78
CA ARG A 81 -0.61 2.97 10.24
C ARG A 81 0.56 2.02 10.41
N THR A 82 0.21 0.75 10.52
CA THR A 82 1.12 -0.39 10.60
C THR A 82 0.51 -1.55 9.81
N ILE A 83 1.33 -2.21 9.00
CA ILE A 83 1.01 -3.49 8.36
C ILE A 83 2.14 -4.47 8.62
N ALA A 84 1.82 -5.72 8.90
CA ALA A 84 2.80 -6.79 9.05
C ALA A 84 2.58 -7.91 8.02
N LEU A 85 3.68 -8.46 7.51
CA LEU A 85 3.72 -9.74 6.80
C LEU A 85 4.08 -10.82 7.80
N ARG A 86 3.19 -11.80 7.98
CA ARG A 86 3.35 -12.89 8.95
C ARG A 86 3.15 -14.24 8.28
N SER A 87 3.78 -15.27 8.81
CA SER A 87 3.61 -16.66 8.36
C SER A 87 2.66 -17.41 9.28
N ARG A 88 1.86 -18.32 8.72
CA ARG A 88 1.08 -19.29 9.50
C ARG A 88 1.95 -20.44 10.05
N LYS A 89 3.21 -20.54 9.63
CA LYS A 89 4.15 -21.63 10.00
C LYS A 89 5.19 -21.25 11.06
N HIS A 90 5.46 -19.96 11.24
CA HIS A 90 6.47 -19.49 12.20
C HIS A 90 6.21 -18.06 12.66
N GLU A 91 6.95 -17.61 13.68
CA GLU A 91 6.78 -16.27 14.26
C GLU A 91 7.56 -15.18 13.54
N LYS A 92 8.48 -15.53 12.63
CA LYS A 92 9.24 -14.53 11.86
C LYS A 92 8.34 -13.74 10.92
N GLY A 93 8.68 -12.47 10.72
CA GLY A 93 7.95 -11.57 9.85
C GLY A 93 8.63 -10.22 9.71
N LEU A 94 7.92 -9.31 9.06
CA LEU A 94 8.31 -7.91 9.02
C LEU A 94 7.09 -7.02 9.18
N LYS A 95 7.33 -5.81 9.65
CA LYS A 95 6.31 -4.80 9.88
C LYS A 95 6.77 -3.47 9.29
N VAL A 96 5.86 -2.80 8.59
CA VAL A 96 6.05 -1.44 8.07
C VAL A 96 5.20 -0.48 8.89
N ASN A 97 5.85 0.47 9.57
CA ASN A 97 5.19 1.57 10.28
C ASN A 97 5.20 2.81 9.37
N PHE A 98 4.04 3.30 8.98
CA PHE A 98 3.90 4.37 7.99
C PHE A 98 3.07 5.55 8.52
N GLN A 99 3.28 5.93 9.79
CA GLN A 99 2.50 6.93 10.50
C GLN A 99 2.34 8.26 9.75
N GLU A 100 3.37 8.67 9.03
CA GLU A 100 3.39 9.95 8.32
C GLU A 100 2.77 9.90 6.92
N PHE A 101 2.41 8.69 6.43
CA PHE A 101 1.81 8.50 5.11
C PHE A 101 0.31 8.24 5.22
N PRO A 102 -0.52 8.96 4.45
CA PRO A 102 -1.97 8.76 4.44
C PRO A 102 -2.40 7.51 3.66
N ASN A 103 -1.58 7.03 2.72
CA ASN A 103 -1.92 5.91 1.85
C ASN A 103 -0.90 4.78 1.95
N LEU A 104 -1.38 3.56 1.73
CA LEU A 104 -0.56 2.36 1.56
C LEU A 104 -0.96 1.66 0.26
N ILE A 105 0.01 1.39 -0.59
CA ILE A 105 -0.20 0.56 -1.79
C ILE A 105 0.40 -0.81 -1.50
N ILE A 106 -0.35 -1.87 -1.79
CA ILE A 106 0.10 -3.24 -1.63
C ILE A 106 0.14 -3.88 -3.02
N TRP A 107 1.28 -4.47 -3.37
CA TRP A 107 1.45 -5.02 -4.71
C TRP A 107 2.31 -6.27 -4.72
N SER A 108 1.96 -7.19 -5.63
CA SER A 108 2.83 -8.27 -6.07
C SER A 108 2.59 -8.48 -7.57
N THR A 109 3.44 -9.29 -8.18
CA THR A 109 3.39 -9.55 -9.62
C THR A 109 2.53 -10.76 -9.97
N LEU A 110 1.78 -10.66 -11.06
CA LEU A 110 0.95 -11.76 -11.57
C LEU A 110 1.74 -12.90 -12.20
N ASN A 111 3.03 -12.71 -12.48
CA ASN A 111 3.91 -13.80 -12.89
C ASN A 111 4.36 -14.69 -11.71
N LYS A 112 3.80 -14.47 -10.52
CA LYS A 112 4.09 -15.22 -9.28
C LYS A 112 5.55 -15.12 -8.84
N GLY A 113 6.15 -13.96 -9.04
CA GLY A 113 7.42 -13.59 -8.42
C GLY A 113 7.35 -13.67 -6.90
N PRO A 114 8.45 -14.06 -6.23
CA PRO A 114 8.45 -14.35 -4.79
C PRO A 114 8.65 -13.09 -3.96
N PHE A 115 7.77 -12.09 -4.10
CA PHE A 115 7.83 -10.87 -3.31
C PHE A 115 6.45 -10.26 -3.06
N ILE A 116 6.39 -9.38 -2.07
CA ILE A 116 5.29 -8.45 -1.85
C ILE A 116 5.86 -7.06 -1.53
N ALA A 117 5.23 -6.01 -2.04
CA ALA A 117 5.59 -4.63 -1.77
C ALA A 117 4.56 -3.98 -0.84
N PHE A 118 5.07 -3.18 0.11
CA PHE A 118 4.28 -2.31 0.97
C PHE A 118 4.77 -0.89 0.77
N GLU A 119 3.95 -0.04 0.18
CA GLU A 119 4.40 1.22 -0.38
C GLU A 119 3.69 2.41 0.29
N PRO A 120 4.31 3.03 1.31
CA PRO A 120 3.77 4.22 1.96
C PRO A 120 3.89 5.44 1.04
N TRP A 121 2.76 6.05 0.66
CA TRP A 121 2.73 7.14 -0.32
C TRP A 121 2.03 8.39 0.22
N SER A 122 2.62 9.57 -0.01
CA SER A 122 2.07 10.84 0.46
C SER A 122 0.90 11.35 -0.39
N GLY A 123 0.84 10.91 -1.64
CA GLY A 123 -0.25 11.12 -2.58
C GLY A 123 -0.41 9.91 -3.50
N LEU A 124 -1.41 9.92 -4.36
CA LEU A 124 -1.77 8.79 -5.21
C LEU A 124 -1.59 9.14 -6.69
N SER A 125 -1.77 8.13 -7.54
CA SER A 125 -1.90 8.35 -8.99
C SER A 125 -3.02 9.33 -9.30
N THR A 126 -2.88 10.03 -10.43
CA THR A 126 -3.87 10.98 -10.92
C THR A 126 -5.25 10.35 -10.96
N SER A 127 -6.25 11.06 -10.44
CA SER A 127 -7.65 10.64 -10.56
C SER A 127 -8.30 11.12 -11.85
N LEU A 128 -9.39 10.48 -12.26
CA LEU A 128 -10.21 10.93 -13.39
C LEU A 128 -10.84 12.32 -13.16
N GLU A 129 -10.92 12.77 -11.91
CA GLU A 129 -11.46 14.09 -11.52
C GLU A 129 -10.38 15.18 -11.42
N GLU A 130 -9.11 14.82 -11.49
CA GLU A 130 -8.00 15.75 -11.37
C GLU A 130 -7.53 16.28 -12.73
N GLY A 131 -7.12 17.56 -12.76
CA GLY A 131 -6.49 18.17 -13.91
C GLY A 131 -4.96 18.01 -13.94
N ASP A 132 -4.33 18.72 -14.87
CA ASP A 132 -2.88 18.71 -15.10
C ASP A 132 -2.10 19.58 -14.10
N HIS A 133 -2.80 20.39 -13.30
CA HIS A 133 -2.19 21.26 -12.30
C HIS A 133 -1.79 20.44 -11.07
N LEU A 134 -0.48 20.27 -10.87
CA LEU A 134 0.06 19.46 -9.77
C LEU A 134 -0.35 20.00 -8.40
N GLU A 135 -0.40 21.32 -8.26
CA GLU A 135 -0.83 22.05 -7.06
C GLU A 135 -2.30 21.85 -6.68
N ASP A 136 -3.15 21.40 -7.61
CA ASP A 136 -4.56 21.15 -7.36
C ASP A 136 -4.85 19.70 -6.97
N LYS A 137 -3.84 18.81 -7.10
CA LYS A 137 -4.00 17.37 -6.83
C LYS A 137 -4.19 17.09 -5.34
N LYS A 138 -4.99 16.07 -5.04
CA LYS A 138 -5.31 15.64 -3.67
C LYS A 138 -4.03 15.28 -2.92
N ASN A 139 -3.90 15.78 -1.68
CA ASN A 139 -2.76 15.56 -0.79
C ASN A 139 -1.40 16.08 -1.33
N VAL A 140 -1.39 16.98 -2.31
CA VAL A 140 -0.13 17.61 -2.74
C VAL A 140 0.51 18.34 -1.57
N ARG A 141 1.82 18.13 -1.41
CA ARG A 141 2.61 18.83 -0.39
C ARG A 141 3.25 20.05 -1.04
N LEU A 142 3.20 21.19 -0.36
CA LEU A 142 3.77 22.45 -0.84
C LEU A 142 4.97 22.85 0.02
N LEU A 143 6.13 23.01 -0.61
CA LEU A 143 7.33 23.55 0.00
C LEU A 143 7.56 25.00 -0.39
N GLU A 144 7.64 25.90 0.59
CA GLU A 144 8.08 27.28 0.37
C GLU A 144 9.58 27.35 0.03
N PRO A 145 10.07 28.43 -0.61
CA PRO A 145 11.49 28.60 -0.88
C PRO A 145 12.34 28.50 0.40
N GLY A 146 13.27 27.55 0.43
CA GLY A 146 14.16 27.30 1.57
C GLY A 146 13.57 26.43 2.68
N GLN A 147 12.31 26.00 2.57
CA GLN A 147 11.70 25.06 3.51
C GLN A 147 12.23 23.65 3.30
N VAL A 148 12.34 22.90 4.41
CA VAL A 148 12.61 21.47 4.43
C VAL A 148 11.41 20.76 5.04
N ASP A 149 11.04 19.64 4.44
CA ASP A 149 10.01 18.73 4.92
C ASP A 149 10.64 17.34 5.03
N GLN A 150 10.30 16.62 6.08
CA GLN A 150 10.82 15.30 6.40
C GLN A 150 9.63 14.38 6.63
N ILE A 151 9.66 13.23 5.98
CA ILE A 151 8.65 12.20 6.08
C ILE A 151 9.33 10.85 6.02
N GLY A 152 8.96 9.93 6.92
CA GLY A 152 9.60 8.63 7.04
C GLY A 152 8.63 7.50 7.33
N PHE A 153 9.11 6.28 7.09
CA PHE A 153 8.49 5.05 7.51
C PHE A 153 9.57 4.10 8.01
N ASP A 154 9.22 3.22 8.94
CA ASP A 154 10.14 2.28 9.55
C ASP A 154 9.82 0.85 9.13
N ILE A 155 10.86 0.05 8.92
CA ILE A 155 10.75 -1.39 8.67
C ILE A 155 11.37 -2.11 9.86
N GLU A 156 10.56 -2.93 10.52
CA GLU A 156 10.97 -3.78 11.63
C GLU A 156 10.93 -5.25 11.18
N ILE A 157 11.95 -6.03 11.54
CA ILE A 157 12.05 -7.47 11.27
C ILE A 157 11.98 -8.19 12.61
N PHE A 158 11.18 -9.25 12.70
CA PHE A 158 11.03 -10.07 13.90
C PHE A 158 11.01 -11.56 13.56
#